data_AF-A0A0M0K2J1-F1
#
_entry.id   AF-A0A0M0K2J1-F1
#
_cell.length_a   1.000
_cell.length_b   1.000
_cell.length_c   1.000
_cell.angle_alpha   90.00
_cell.angle_beta   90.00
_cell.angle_gamma   90.00
#
_symmetry.space_group_name_H-M   'P 1'
#
loop_
_entity.id
_entity.type
_entity.pdbx_description
1 polymer ?
#
loop_
_entity_poly.entity_id
_entity_poly.type
_entity_poly.pdbx_seq_one_letter_code
_entity_poly.pdbx_strand_id
1 'polypeptide(L)'
;MGVFFDWASLFQKDPELWTPAELVKEEERTEDQRRAAERYRDSRTEAHAQAAKFALGTLDLWYAHAKTTVVLLTELPKKLPKSFDANRTYDSRGWTTYERCSAELCKTFRLQQAGWPLVIDLGKQRAALRRLPTTPERMEELFKKCSFTNGADRVQVLEKYKKTARAVLGGVKELSFFGIPFHPMDPWHSPERLGQALNFCVNLKRLDLNFTGLTDEHLASISGVLSSGALPQLEQLFLGFNHLGPRGVEALGSALVSGAAPGLKLMFLFANDLGDAGLQSFAAFIAMGMAPELQFVELFGNDIGDGGAVALADAVRVRLASGECKVGTIFQYWFNNVGMRGRLALSAAVKIKNRAPDFVQFFLSNFVNALFPRALKEGSKRTFKHEAYSYLHAEYHRDHHARSKRDLLVDAQEAPGHLSR
;
A
#
# COMPACT_ATOMS: atom_id res chain seq x y z
N MET A 1 16.13 5.12 -11.38
CA MET A 1 15.13 4.04 -11.20
C MET A 1 15.50 2.98 -12.22
N GLY A 2 15.82 1.76 -11.79
CA GLY A 2 16.22 0.70 -12.73
C GLY A 2 14.97 -0.04 -13.21
N VAL A 3 14.81 -0.21 -14.52
CA VAL A 3 13.77 -1.11 -15.04
C VAL A 3 14.37 -2.52 -15.05
N PHE A 4 13.82 -3.40 -14.21
CA PHE A 4 14.11 -4.81 -14.24
C PHE A 4 13.04 -5.48 -15.10
N PHE A 5 13.37 -5.67 -16.37
CA PHE A 5 12.76 -6.76 -17.11
C PHE A 5 13.34 -8.03 -16.52
N ASP A 6 12.49 -9.02 -16.24
CA ASP A 6 12.97 -10.39 -15.99
C ASP A 6 13.92 -10.72 -17.13
N TRP A 7 15.21 -10.69 -16.80
CA TRP A 7 16.30 -10.80 -17.73
C TRP A 7 16.41 -12.31 -18.01
N ALA A 8 15.44 -12.80 -18.80
CA ALA A 8 15.57 -14.00 -19.62
C ALA A 8 16.89 -14.00 -20.43
N SER A 9 17.60 -12.89 -20.49
CA SER A 9 18.91 -12.70 -21.11
C SER A 9 20.12 -13.18 -20.29
N LEU A 10 19.94 -13.97 -19.22
CA LEU A 10 20.96 -14.90 -18.71
C LEU A 10 20.61 -16.36 -19.09
N PHE A 11 19.54 -16.54 -19.86
CA PHE A 11 19.05 -17.81 -20.36
C PHE A 11 19.24 -17.96 -21.87
N GLN A 12 20.01 -17.10 -22.53
CA GLN A 12 20.19 -17.20 -23.97
C GLN A 12 21.13 -18.36 -24.30
N LYS A 13 20.49 -19.52 -24.35
CA LYS A 13 20.82 -20.59 -25.28
C LYS A 13 20.93 -19.99 -26.67
N ASP A 14 21.78 -20.58 -27.49
CA ASP A 14 21.99 -20.12 -28.85
C ASP A 14 20.65 -20.10 -29.60
N PRO A 15 20.13 -18.92 -29.99
CA PRO A 15 18.84 -18.81 -30.65
C PRO A 15 18.85 -19.47 -32.04
N GLU A 16 20.02 -19.61 -32.67
CA GLU A 16 20.16 -20.30 -33.95
C GLU A 16 19.88 -21.81 -33.83
N LEU A 17 20.03 -22.36 -32.62
CA LEU A 17 19.74 -23.76 -32.32
C LEU A 17 18.30 -24.00 -31.84
N TRP A 18 17.48 -22.96 -31.68
CA TRP A 18 16.08 -23.11 -31.27
C TRP A 18 15.27 -23.80 -32.38
N THR A 19 14.53 -24.85 -32.01
CA THR A 19 13.68 -25.57 -32.96
C THR A 19 12.22 -25.60 -32.50
N PRO A 20 11.24 -25.61 -33.43
CA PRO A 20 9.82 -25.79 -33.10
C PRO A 20 9.52 -27.08 -32.34
N ALA A 21 10.44 -28.05 -32.36
CA ALA A 21 10.33 -29.30 -31.60
C ALA A 21 10.27 -29.10 -30.08
N GLU A 22 10.75 -27.95 -29.57
CA GLU A 22 10.58 -27.59 -28.16
C GLU A 22 9.12 -27.41 -27.75
N LEU A 23 8.22 -27.20 -28.72
CA LEU A 23 6.77 -27.14 -28.49
C LEU A 23 6.11 -28.54 -28.47
N VAL A 24 6.83 -29.60 -28.84
CA VAL A 24 6.34 -30.99 -28.88
C VAL A 24 6.72 -31.68 -27.58
N LYS A 25 5.83 -32.52 -27.03
CA LYS A 25 6.12 -33.32 -25.83
C LYS A 25 7.31 -34.22 -26.08
N GLU A 26 8.21 -34.36 -25.10
CA GLU A 26 9.49 -35.06 -25.26
C GLU A 26 9.33 -36.52 -25.74
N GLU A 27 8.26 -37.16 -25.31
CA GLU A 27 7.83 -38.53 -25.67
C GLU A 27 7.43 -38.66 -27.14
N GLU A 28 6.90 -37.59 -27.72
CA GLU A 28 6.39 -37.51 -29.09
C GLU A 28 7.47 -36.99 -30.08
N ARG A 29 8.64 -36.61 -29.58
CA ARG A 29 9.75 -36.09 -30.41
C ARG A 29 10.43 -37.22 -31.18
N THR A 30 10.74 -36.96 -32.45
CA THR A 30 11.66 -37.80 -33.23
C THR A 30 13.08 -37.73 -32.65
N GLU A 31 13.94 -38.67 -33.02
CA GLU A 31 15.33 -38.69 -32.56
C GLU A 31 16.10 -37.41 -32.95
N ASP A 32 15.90 -36.92 -34.17
CA ASP A 32 16.52 -35.66 -34.63
C ASP A 32 15.99 -34.46 -33.84
N GLN A 33 14.70 -34.45 -33.50
CA GLN A 33 14.10 -33.43 -32.66
C GLN A 33 14.66 -33.47 -31.24
N ARG A 34 14.91 -34.65 -30.68
CA ARG A 34 15.57 -34.79 -29.36
C ARG A 34 16.99 -34.28 -29.39
N ARG A 35 17.80 -34.67 -30.39
CA ARG A 35 19.18 -34.19 -30.54
C ARG A 35 19.26 -32.68 -30.74
N ALA A 36 18.37 -32.10 -31.54
CA ALA A 36 18.32 -30.65 -31.71
C ALA A 36 17.93 -29.94 -30.42
N ALA A 37 16.95 -30.46 -29.68
CA ALA A 37 16.56 -29.95 -28.37
C ALA A 37 17.69 -30.08 -27.33
N GLU A 38 18.44 -31.19 -27.34
CA GLU A 38 19.64 -31.37 -26.49
C GLU A 38 20.72 -30.34 -26.82
N ARG A 39 21.07 -30.15 -28.10
CA ARG A 39 22.03 -29.12 -28.51
C ARG A 39 21.60 -27.72 -28.08
N TYR A 40 20.31 -27.41 -28.22
CA TYR A 40 19.77 -26.16 -27.72
C TYR A 40 19.86 -26.08 -26.18
N ARG A 41 19.50 -27.16 -25.45
CA ARG A 41 19.63 -27.25 -23.99
C ARG A 41 21.07 -27.01 -23.50
N ASP A 42 22.05 -27.53 -24.23
CA ASP A 42 23.47 -27.54 -23.84
C ASP A 42 24.27 -26.39 -24.46
N SER A 43 23.65 -25.53 -25.27
CA SER A 43 24.30 -24.40 -25.96
C SER A 43 24.84 -23.30 -25.05
N ARG A 44 24.74 -23.44 -23.72
CA ARG A 44 25.29 -22.47 -22.78
C ARG A 44 26.79 -22.64 -22.65
N THR A 45 27.50 -21.52 -22.73
CA THR A 45 28.91 -21.48 -22.30
C THR A 45 29.00 -21.64 -20.79
N GLU A 46 30.15 -22.08 -20.29
CA GLU A 46 30.43 -22.16 -18.85
C GLU A 46 30.24 -20.80 -18.16
N ALA A 47 30.67 -19.71 -18.81
CA ALA A 47 30.46 -18.35 -18.31
C ALA A 47 28.96 -17.99 -18.19
N HIS A 48 28.13 -18.37 -19.16
CA HIS A 48 26.67 -18.18 -19.09
C HIS A 48 26.05 -19.01 -17.95
N ALA A 49 26.50 -20.25 -17.76
CA ALA A 49 26.02 -21.10 -16.67
C ALA A 49 26.36 -20.52 -15.29
N GLN A 50 27.58 -20.03 -15.11
CA GLN A 50 28.02 -19.39 -13.86
C GLN A 50 27.26 -18.07 -13.59
N ALA A 51 27.10 -17.23 -14.61
CA ALA A 51 26.32 -16.00 -14.49
C ALA A 51 24.85 -16.28 -14.15
N ALA A 52 24.25 -17.31 -14.76
CA ALA A 52 22.89 -17.74 -14.44
C ALA A 52 22.77 -18.21 -12.98
N LYS A 53 23.71 -19.02 -12.49
CA LYS A 53 23.73 -19.48 -11.09
C LYS A 53 23.88 -18.32 -10.12
N PHE A 54 24.74 -17.35 -10.44
CA PHE A 54 24.93 -16.13 -9.64
C PHE A 54 23.65 -15.27 -9.60
N ALA A 55 22.99 -15.05 -10.74
CA ALA A 55 21.74 -14.29 -10.80
C ALA A 55 20.60 -15.01 -10.06
N LEU A 56 20.47 -16.32 -10.20
CA LEU A 56 19.53 -17.12 -9.40
C LEU A 56 19.79 -16.98 -7.90
N GLY A 57 21.04 -16.82 -7.48
CA GLY A 57 21.41 -16.54 -6.09
C GLY A 57 20.95 -15.16 -5.60
N THR A 58 20.83 -14.16 -6.47
CA THR A 58 20.56 -12.75 -6.12
C THR A 58 19.19 -12.23 -6.58
N LEU A 59 18.38 -13.07 -7.23
CA LEU A 59 17.09 -12.71 -7.80
C LEU A 59 16.15 -11.97 -6.84
N ASP A 60 16.15 -12.35 -5.55
CA ASP A 60 15.43 -11.68 -4.45
C ASP A 60 15.72 -10.18 -4.37
N LEU A 61 16.99 -9.79 -4.51
CA LEU A 61 17.40 -8.40 -4.48
C LEU A 61 16.74 -7.63 -5.62
N TRP A 62 16.73 -8.19 -6.82
CA TRP A 62 16.20 -7.49 -8.00
C TRP A 62 14.69 -7.31 -7.95
N TYR A 63 13.94 -8.36 -7.59
CA TYR A 63 12.49 -8.27 -7.49
C TYR A 63 12.06 -7.37 -6.33
N ALA A 64 12.62 -7.56 -5.14
CA ALA A 64 12.12 -6.90 -3.94
C ALA A 64 12.66 -5.49 -3.70
N HIS A 65 13.75 -5.07 -4.36
CA HIS A 65 14.37 -3.79 -4.07
C HIS A 65 13.49 -2.59 -4.46
N ALA A 66 13.35 -1.62 -3.55
CA ALA A 66 12.44 -0.48 -3.71
C ALA A 66 12.78 0.45 -4.90
N LYS A 67 13.98 0.36 -5.48
CA LYS A 67 14.41 1.17 -6.64
C LYS A 67 14.25 0.47 -8.00
N THR A 68 13.74 -0.76 -8.02
CA THR A 68 13.50 -1.50 -9.27
C THR A 68 12.03 -1.39 -9.67
N THR A 69 11.80 -1.13 -10.95
CA THR A 69 10.49 -1.30 -11.59
C THR A 69 10.45 -2.71 -12.16
N VAL A 70 9.48 -3.51 -11.75
CA VAL A 70 9.28 -4.88 -12.25
C VAL A 70 8.07 -4.88 -13.15
N VAL A 71 8.27 -5.32 -14.40
CA VAL A 71 7.20 -5.48 -15.39
C VAL A 71 6.81 -6.95 -15.43
N LEU A 72 5.54 -7.25 -15.17
CA LEU A 72 5.01 -8.61 -15.16
C LEU A 72 4.04 -8.82 -16.32
N LEU A 73 4.22 -9.88 -17.09
CA LEU A 73 3.24 -10.32 -18.07
C LEU A 73 2.22 -11.25 -17.38
N THR A 74 1.15 -10.66 -16.88
CA THR A 74 0.17 -11.37 -16.03
C THR A 74 -0.96 -12.05 -16.81
N GLU A 75 -1.13 -11.71 -18.09
CA GLU A 75 -2.14 -12.30 -18.97
C GLU A 75 -1.47 -13.03 -20.14
N LEU A 76 -2.05 -14.17 -20.50
CA LEU A 76 -1.62 -14.95 -21.64
C LEU A 76 -2.29 -14.43 -22.93
N PRO A 77 -1.62 -14.49 -24.09
CA PRO A 77 -2.23 -14.16 -25.37
C PRO A 77 -3.50 -14.98 -25.64
N LYS A 78 -4.49 -14.39 -26.34
CA LYS A 78 -5.74 -15.09 -26.71
C LYS A 78 -5.51 -16.31 -27.61
N LYS A 79 -4.43 -16.32 -28.39
CA LYS A 79 -4.03 -17.43 -29.25
C LYS A 79 -2.76 -18.06 -28.68
N LEU A 80 -2.90 -19.26 -28.12
CA LEU A 80 -1.79 -20.06 -27.60
C LEU A 80 -1.52 -21.26 -28.52
N PRO A 81 -0.27 -21.76 -28.60
CA PRO A 81 0.03 -23.02 -29.27
C PRO A 81 -0.82 -24.16 -28.70
N LYS A 82 -1.24 -25.12 -29.55
CA LYS A 82 -2.08 -26.27 -29.10
C LYS A 82 -1.44 -27.11 -28.00
N SER A 83 -0.11 -27.12 -27.91
CA SER A 83 0.65 -27.85 -26.89
C SER A 83 0.82 -27.07 -25.57
N PHE A 84 0.39 -25.80 -25.52
CA PHE A 84 0.51 -24.99 -24.31
C PHE A 84 -0.69 -25.24 -23.37
N ASP A 85 -0.40 -25.64 -22.14
CA ASP A 85 -1.42 -25.77 -21.10
C ASP A 85 -1.89 -24.38 -20.64
N ALA A 86 -3.09 -23.97 -21.09
CA ALA A 86 -3.70 -22.70 -20.76
C ALA A 86 -3.97 -22.51 -19.25
N ASN A 87 -3.96 -23.59 -18.45
CA ASN A 87 -4.09 -23.51 -16.99
C ASN A 87 -2.79 -23.06 -16.30
N ARG A 88 -1.65 -23.04 -17.01
CA ARG A 88 -0.36 -22.51 -16.52
C ARG A 88 -0.32 -20.98 -16.60
N THR A 89 -1.24 -20.35 -15.89
CA THR A 89 -1.28 -18.91 -15.70
C THR A 89 -0.13 -18.43 -14.83
N TYR A 90 0.09 -17.11 -14.84
CA TYR A 90 1.11 -16.49 -13.99
C TYR A 90 0.87 -16.76 -12.49
N ASP A 91 -0.39 -16.78 -12.04
CA ASP A 91 -0.72 -17.02 -10.63
C ASP A 91 -0.73 -18.54 -10.26
N SER A 92 -0.64 -19.46 -11.24
CA SER A 92 -0.63 -20.92 -10.96
C SER A 92 0.78 -21.53 -10.87
N ARG A 93 1.83 -20.73 -11.04
CA ARG A 93 3.23 -21.18 -11.02
C ARG A 93 3.98 -20.61 -9.82
N GLY A 94 4.86 -21.44 -9.23
CA GLY A 94 5.56 -21.09 -7.99
C GLY A 94 6.57 -19.94 -8.14
N TRP A 95 7.39 -19.98 -9.19
CA TRP A 95 8.39 -18.95 -9.48
C TRP A 95 7.75 -17.58 -9.76
N THR A 96 6.74 -17.53 -10.61
CA THR A 96 6.03 -16.28 -10.93
C THR A 96 5.28 -15.71 -9.73
N THR A 97 4.73 -16.58 -8.86
CA THR A 97 4.15 -16.16 -7.58
C THR A 97 5.20 -15.58 -6.64
N TYR A 98 6.40 -16.19 -6.57
CA TYR A 98 7.55 -15.65 -5.86
C TYR A 98 7.97 -14.27 -6.37
N GLU A 99 8.11 -14.13 -7.68
CA GLU A 99 8.54 -12.90 -8.35
C GLU A 99 7.58 -11.75 -8.04
N ARG A 100 6.27 -11.99 -8.21
CA ARG A 100 5.24 -10.99 -7.96
C ARG A 100 5.14 -10.62 -6.49
N CYS A 101 5.05 -11.60 -5.59
CA CYS A 101 4.96 -11.34 -4.16
C CYS A 101 6.20 -10.58 -3.67
N SER A 102 7.40 -10.93 -4.15
CA SER A 102 8.64 -10.24 -3.82
C SER A 102 8.62 -8.78 -4.28
N ALA A 103 8.12 -8.52 -5.50
CA ALA A 103 8.00 -7.18 -6.04
C ALA A 103 7.00 -6.28 -5.28
N GLU A 104 6.01 -6.85 -4.62
CA GLU A 104 4.93 -6.12 -3.96
C GLU A 104 5.23 -5.78 -2.47
N LEU A 105 6.31 -6.31 -1.89
CA LEU A 105 6.66 -6.21 -0.46
C LEU A 105 6.81 -4.77 0.05
N CYS A 106 7.66 -3.95 -0.56
CA CYS A 106 8.03 -2.63 -0.02
C CYS A 106 7.98 -1.48 -1.03
N LYS A 107 7.65 -1.75 -2.30
CA LYS A 107 7.69 -0.73 -3.35
C LYS A 107 6.57 0.28 -3.17
N THR A 108 6.92 1.52 -2.86
CA THR A 108 5.97 2.63 -2.92
C THR A 108 5.75 3.00 -4.38
N PHE A 109 4.51 2.90 -4.84
CA PHE A 109 4.12 3.31 -6.18
C PHE A 109 3.02 4.35 -6.07
N ARG A 110 3.27 5.54 -6.62
CA ARG A 110 2.22 6.51 -6.92
C ARG A 110 1.99 6.43 -8.42
N LEU A 111 0.74 6.30 -8.86
CA LEU A 111 0.40 6.26 -10.29
C LEU A 111 1.04 7.43 -11.07
N GLN A 112 1.14 8.61 -10.43
CA GLN A 112 1.84 9.81 -10.92
C GLN A 112 3.33 9.62 -11.27
N GLN A 113 4.00 8.58 -10.77
CA GLN A 113 5.43 8.33 -10.99
C GLN A 113 5.70 7.42 -12.18
N ALA A 114 4.68 6.81 -12.79
CA ALA A 114 4.83 6.09 -14.04
C ALA A 114 4.90 7.10 -15.20
N GLY A 115 6.11 7.60 -15.48
CA GLY A 115 6.39 8.42 -16.67
C GLY A 115 6.33 7.65 -18.00
N TRP A 116 5.74 6.45 -18.01
CA TRP A 116 5.58 5.61 -19.18
C TRP A 116 4.09 5.50 -19.47
N PRO A 117 3.63 5.79 -20.69
CA PRO A 117 2.32 5.35 -21.13
C PRO A 117 2.23 3.84 -20.88
N LEU A 118 1.15 3.36 -20.27
CA LEU A 118 0.90 1.91 -20.18
C LEU A 118 1.02 1.31 -21.60
N VAL A 119 2.11 0.62 -21.89
CA VAL A 119 2.42 0.11 -23.26
C VAL A 119 1.59 -1.12 -23.59
N ILE A 120 0.89 -1.73 -22.62
CA ILE A 120 0.04 -2.90 -22.85
C ILE A 120 -1.34 -2.69 -22.22
N ASP A 121 -2.35 -2.83 -23.07
CA ASP A 121 -3.77 -2.84 -22.77
C ASP A 121 -4.17 -4.18 -22.10
N LEU A 122 -4.71 -4.13 -20.87
CA LEU A 122 -5.40 -5.28 -20.22
C LEU A 122 -6.92 -5.24 -20.50
N GLY A 123 -7.31 -4.70 -21.65
CA GLY A 123 -8.70 -4.59 -22.07
C GLY A 123 -9.56 -3.85 -21.05
N LYS A 124 -10.86 -4.14 -21.02
CA LYS A 124 -11.87 -3.55 -20.12
C LYS A 124 -11.55 -3.64 -18.61
N GLN A 125 -10.44 -4.26 -18.20
CA GLN A 125 -10.04 -4.40 -16.81
C GLN A 125 -9.10 -3.27 -16.37
N ARG A 126 -9.50 -2.67 -15.25
CA ARG A 126 -8.80 -1.67 -14.45
C ARG A 126 -7.31 -2.00 -14.32
N ALA A 127 -6.43 -0.98 -14.35
CA ALA A 127 -5.00 -1.14 -14.09
C ALA A 127 -4.77 -2.05 -12.87
N ALA A 128 -3.82 -2.99 -12.96
CA ALA A 128 -3.55 -3.94 -11.88
C ALA A 128 -3.23 -3.17 -10.58
N LEU A 129 -4.17 -3.24 -9.62
CA LEU A 129 -3.98 -2.66 -8.28
C LEU A 129 -2.83 -3.41 -7.59
N ARG A 130 -1.92 -2.64 -6.97
CA ARG A 130 -0.84 -3.20 -6.17
C ARG A 130 -1.45 -3.98 -5.00
N ARG A 131 -1.13 -5.28 -4.91
CA ARG A 131 -1.54 -6.16 -3.82
C ARG A 131 -0.81 -5.80 -2.51
N LEU A 132 -1.44 -6.07 -1.37
CA LEU A 132 -0.79 -5.93 -0.06
C LEU A 132 0.31 -6.99 0.12
N PRO A 133 1.37 -6.74 0.92
CA PRO A 133 2.50 -7.65 1.08
C PRO A 133 2.08 -9.07 1.48
N THR A 134 2.74 -10.09 0.93
CA THR A 134 2.52 -11.49 1.31
C THR A 134 3.47 -11.86 2.44
N THR A 135 2.96 -12.30 3.60
CA THR A 135 3.82 -12.79 4.69
C THR A 135 4.49 -14.14 4.34
N PRO A 136 5.59 -14.51 5.01
CA PRO A 136 6.18 -15.85 4.92
C PRO A 136 5.16 -16.99 5.04
N GLU A 137 4.21 -16.88 5.97
CA GLU A 137 3.20 -17.90 6.28
C GLU A 137 2.15 -17.97 5.17
N ARG A 138 1.70 -16.81 4.67
CA ARG A 138 0.73 -16.77 3.56
C ARG A 138 1.33 -17.28 2.26
N MET A 139 2.63 -17.08 2.05
CA MET A 139 3.33 -17.62 0.89
C MET A 139 3.34 -19.15 0.89
N GLU A 140 3.49 -19.76 2.06
CA GLU A 140 3.45 -21.21 2.21
C GLU A 140 2.09 -21.79 1.79
N GLU A 141 1.00 -21.12 2.16
CA GLU A 141 -0.36 -21.50 1.71
C GLU A 141 -0.58 -21.30 0.21
N LEU A 142 -0.03 -20.23 -0.39
CA LEU A 142 -0.09 -20.03 -1.83
C LEU A 142 0.68 -21.13 -2.57
N PHE A 143 1.86 -21.50 -2.08
CA PHE A 143 2.72 -22.52 -2.69
C PHE A 143 2.12 -23.92 -2.69
N LYS A 144 1.17 -24.22 -1.78
CA LYS A 144 0.40 -25.47 -1.83
C LYS A 144 -0.47 -25.57 -3.10
N LYS A 145 -0.84 -24.44 -3.69
CA LYS A 145 -1.70 -24.35 -4.89
C LYS A 145 -0.90 -24.15 -6.19
N CYS A 146 0.39 -23.87 -6.09
CA CYS A 146 1.24 -23.60 -7.25
C CYS A 146 1.84 -24.88 -7.84
N SER A 147 1.93 -24.91 -9.17
CA SER A 147 2.68 -25.92 -9.92
C SER A 147 4.18 -25.58 -9.99
N PHE A 148 5.01 -26.62 -9.91
CA PHE A 148 6.47 -26.57 -10.14
C PHE A 148 6.83 -27.64 -11.16
N THR A 149 7.76 -27.34 -12.08
CA THR A 149 8.11 -28.24 -13.19
C THR A 149 8.65 -29.60 -12.73
N ASN A 150 9.42 -29.63 -11.63
CA ASN A 150 10.01 -30.87 -11.09
C ASN A 150 9.83 -31.01 -9.56
N GLY A 151 9.11 -30.08 -8.90
CA GLY A 151 8.89 -30.06 -7.44
C GLY A 151 10.13 -29.78 -6.57
N ALA A 152 11.34 -30.09 -7.05
CA ALA A 152 12.61 -29.98 -6.35
C ALA A 152 12.90 -28.56 -5.85
N ASP A 153 12.47 -27.55 -6.61
CA ASP A 153 12.73 -26.15 -6.30
C ASP A 153 11.78 -25.58 -5.23
N ARG A 154 10.64 -26.24 -4.94
CA ARG A 154 9.60 -25.64 -4.09
C ARG A 154 10.12 -25.22 -2.71
N VAL A 155 10.87 -26.10 -2.06
CA VAL A 155 11.43 -25.84 -0.73
C VAL A 155 12.44 -24.69 -0.79
N GLN A 156 13.33 -24.73 -1.79
CA GLN A 156 14.37 -23.71 -1.96
C GLN A 156 13.79 -22.33 -2.25
N VAL A 157 12.80 -22.24 -3.15
CA VAL A 157 12.14 -20.97 -3.50
C VAL A 157 11.33 -20.43 -2.33
N LEU A 158 10.65 -21.31 -1.56
CA LEU A 158 9.92 -20.89 -0.38
C LEU A 158 10.87 -20.32 0.69
N GLU A 159 11.96 -21.01 1.01
CA GLU A 159 12.94 -20.51 1.98
C GLU A 159 13.59 -19.21 1.51
N LYS A 160 13.86 -19.10 0.20
CA LYS A 160 14.32 -17.86 -0.40
C LYS A 160 13.31 -16.72 -0.21
N TYR A 161 12.03 -16.98 -0.45
CA TYR A 161 10.96 -16.00 -0.19
C TYR A 161 10.93 -15.59 1.28
N LYS A 162 10.90 -16.56 2.20
CA LYS A 162 10.80 -16.29 3.64
C LYS A 162 11.95 -15.41 4.12
N LYS A 163 13.19 -15.68 3.66
CA LYS A 163 14.36 -14.83 3.91
C LYS A 163 14.17 -13.42 3.33
N THR A 164 13.74 -13.32 2.08
CA THR A 164 13.52 -12.05 1.38
C THR A 164 12.46 -11.19 2.07
N ALA A 165 11.29 -11.76 2.35
CA ALA A 165 10.18 -11.07 2.99
C ALA A 165 10.58 -10.53 4.37
N ARG A 166 11.27 -11.33 5.19
CA ARG A 166 11.76 -10.87 6.51
C ARG A 166 12.79 -9.75 6.38
N ALA A 167 13.75 -9.88 5.47
CA ALA A 167 14.77 -8.85 5.27
C ALA A 167 14.17 -7.53 4.75
N VAL A 168 13.24 -7.62 3.80
CA VAL A 168 12.65 -6.46 3.14
C VAL A 168 11.61 -5.77 4.01
N LEU A 169 10.66 -6.51 4.59
CA LEU A 169 9.69 -5.94 5.54
C LEU A 169 10.41 -5.49 6.82
N GLY A 170 11.39 -6.24 7.30
CA GLY A 170 12.19 -5.85 8.46
C GLY A 170 13.01 -4.59 8.23
N GLY A 171 13.49 -4.36 6.99
CA GLY A 171 14.32 -3.21 6.64
C GLY A 171 13.56 -1.98 6.11
N VAL A 172 12.27 -2.09 5.82
CA VAL A 172 11.50 -0.99 5.24
C VAL A 172 11.28 0.14 6.25
N LYS A 173 11.55 1.37 5.83
CA LYS A 173 11.38 2.58 6.66
C LYS A 173 10.07 3.32 6.37
N GLU A 174 9.56 3.18 5.15
CA GLU A 174 8.35 3.85 4.71
C GLU A 174 7.49 2.90 3.88
N LEU A 175 6.22 2.78 4.25
CA LEU A 175 5.21 2.05 3.47
C LEU A 175 4.05 2.99 3.20
N SER A 176 3.62 3.00 1.94
CA SER A 176 2.46 3.76 1.50
C SER A 176 1.56 2.87 0.66
N PHE A 177 0.30 2.83 1.04
CA PHE A 177 -0.80 2.24 0.27
C PHE A 177 -1.83 3.31 -0.09
N PHE A 178 -1.38 4.57 -0.17
CA PHE A 178 -2.21 5.71 -0.53
C PHE A 178 -3.11 5.40 -1.73
N GLY A 179 -4.42 5.59 -1.57
CA GLY A 179 -5.39 5.39 -2.64
C GLY A 179 -5.73 3.92 -2.96
N ILE A 180 -5.14 2.93 -2.29
CA ILE A 180 -5.43 1.51 -2.51
C ILE A 180 -6.64 1.10 -1.65
N PRO A 181 -7.79 0.77 -2.25
CA PRO A 181 -9.00 0.44 -1.50
C PRO A 181 -8.85 -0.92 -0.79
N PHE A 182 -9.27 -0.98 0.47
CA PHE A 182 -9.40 -2.25 1.18
C PHE A 182 -10.72 -2.96 0.85
N HIS A 183 -10.67 -4.28 0.76
CA HIS A 183 -11.85 -5.12 0.55
C HIS A 183 -11.75 -6.39 1.41
N PRO A 184 -12.61 -6.57 2.44
CA PRO A 184 -12.47 -7.68 3.40
C PRO A 184 -12.43 -9.07 2.78
N MET A 185 -13.23 -9.28 1.73
CA MET A 185 -13.30 -10.57 1.02
C MET A 185 -12.24 -10.74 -0.07
N ASP A 186 -11.43 -9.70 -0.36
CA ASP A 186 -10.36 -9.81 -1.35
C ASP A 186 -9.10 -10.41 -0.70
N PRO A 187 -8.60 -11.57 -1.18
CA PRO A 187 -7.41 -12.20 -0.64
C PRO A 187 -6.12 -11.36 -0.80
N TRP A 188 -6.13 -10.30 -1.59
CA TRP A 188 -4.97 -9.45 -1.86
C TRP A 188 -5.08 -8.05 -1.24
N HIS A 189 -6.28 -7.61 -0.87
CA HIS A 189 -6.55 -6.28 -0.31
C HIS A 189 -7.34 -6.33 1.00
N SER A 190 -7.33 -7.47 1.72
CA SER A 190 -7.98 -7.54 3.03
C SER A 190 -7.21 -6.75 4.10
N PRO A 191 -7.90 -6.07 5.04
CA PRO A 191 -7.24 -5.34 6.12
C PRO A 191 -6.38 -6.25 7.02
N GLU A 192 -6.88 -7.43 7.35
CA GLU A 192 -6.16 -8.44 8.14
C GLU A 192 -4.78 -8.75 7.55
N ARG A 193 -4.70 -8.87 6.22
CA ARG A 193 -3.45 -9.15 5.51
C ARG A 193 -2.42 -8.05 5.71
N LEU A 194 -2.84 -6.78 5.72
CA LEU A 194 -1.94 -5.68 6.05
C LEU A 194 -1.46 -5.81 7.50
N GLY A 195 -2.35 -6.05 8.45
CA GLY A 195 -1.98 -6.23 9.86
C GLY A 195 -0.95 -7.34 10.07
N GLN A 196 -1.14 -8.50 9.43
CA GLN A 196 -0.19 -9.61 9.44
C GLN A 196 1.20 -9.19 8.91
N ALA A 197 1.25 -8.42 7.81
CA ALA A 197 2.51 -7.94 7.25
C ALA A 197 3.20 -6.88 8.13
N LEU A 198 2.43 -6.02 8.80
CA LEU A 198 2.97 -4.98 9.70
C LEU A 198 3.73 -5.57 10.89
N ASN A 199 3.42 -6.79 11.32
CA ASN A 199 4.19 -7.49 12.37
C ASN A 199 5.67 -7.72 11.99
N PHE A 200 6.00 -7.77 10.70
CA PHE A 200 7.38 -7.92 10.23
C PHE A 200 8.11 -6.57 10.08
N CYS A 201 7.42 -5.44 10.22
CA CYS A 201 7.91 -4.12 9.88
C CYS A 201 8.63 -3.42 11.05
N VAL A 202 9.73 -4.01 11.52
CA VAL A 202 10.41 -3.59 12.77
C VAL A 202 11.15 -2.24 12.67
N ASN A 203 11.54 -1.81 11.47
CA ASN A 203 12.21 -0.52 11.23
C ASN A 203 11.30 0.52 10.54
N LEU A 204 10.00 0.24 10.43
CA LEU A 204 9.05 1.13 9.78
C LEU A 204 8.89 2.40 10.60
N LYS A 205 9.12 3.56 9.98
CA LYS A 205 8.98 4.88 10.59
C LYS A 205 7.74 5.63 10.11
N ARG A 206 7.31 5.37 8.87
CA ARG A 206 6.16 6.04 8.25
C ARG A 206 5.23 5.04 7.60
N LEU A 207 3.97 5.05 8.01
CA LEU A 207 2.88 4.30 7.39
C LEU A 207 1.81 5.24 6.85
N ASP A 208 1.57 5.18 5.54
CA ASP A 208 0.59 6.03 4.85
C ASP A 208 -0.56 5.21 4.28
N LEU A 209 -1.75 5.36 4.87
CA LEU A 209 -3.00 4.71 4.51
C LEU A 209 -4.09 5.74 4.18
N ASN A 210 -3.72 6.94 3.74
CA ASN A 210 -4.70 7.93 3.31
C ASN A 210 -5.49 7.43 2.08
N PHE A 211 -6.76 7.79 1.99
CA PHE A 211 -7.63 7.45 0.83
C PHE A 211 -7.73 5.95 0.52
N THR A 212 -7.69 5.11 1.54
CA THR A 212 -7.78 3.65 1.37
C THR A 212 -9.19 3.11 1.62
N GLY A 213 -10.13 3.98 1.98
CA GLY A 213 -11.50 3.59 2.32
C GLY A 213 -11.57 2.77 3.60
N LEU A 214 -10.62 2.96 4.54
CA LEU A 214 -10.65 2.28 5.83
C LEU A 214 -11.94 2.63 6.59
N THR A 215 -12.64 1.60 7.07
CA THR A 215 -13.76 1.71 8.01
C THR A 215 -13.29 1.30 9.41
N ASP A 216 -14.17 1.45 10.39
CA ASP A 216 -13.96 0.94 11.75
C ASP A 216 -13.60 -0.55 11.76
N GLU A 217 -14.33 -1.37 11.00
CA GLU A 217 -14.11 -2.82 10.90
C GLU A 217 -12.76 -3.14 10.27
N HIS A 218 -12.34 -2.37 9.26
CA HIS A 218 -11.03 -2.55 8.65
C HIS A 218 -9.91 -2.27 9.64
N LEU A 219 -10.00 -1.17 10.38
CA LEU A 219 -8.98 -0.81 11.36
C LEU A 219 -8.97 -1.76 12.58
N ALA A 220 -10.14 -2.25 12.99
CA ALA A 220 -10.26 -3.31 14.00
C ALA A 220 -9.61 -4.62 13.52
N SER A 221 -9.82 -5.00 12.26
CA SER A 221 -9.20 -6.20 11.66
C SER A 221 -7.68 -6.07 11.57
N ILE A 222 -7.16 -4.90 11.19
CA ILE A 222 -5.70 -4.64 11.19
C ILE A 222 -5.16 -4.73 12.63
N SER A 223 -5.79 -4.01 13.55
CA SER A 223 -5.34 -3.89 14.94
C SER A 223 -5.39 -5.22 15.69
N GLY A 224 -6.42 -6.03 15.44
CA GLY A 224 -6.64 -7.31 16.12
C GLY A 224 -5.61 -8.40 15.80
N VAL A 225 -4.85 -8.26 14.71
CA VAL A 225 -3.78 -9.18 14.35
C VAL A 225 -2.38 -8.62 14.58
N LEU A 226 -2.26 -7.39 15.11
CA LEU A 226 -0.98 -6.85 15.51
C LEU A 226 -0.49 -7.54 16.79
N SER A 227 0.76 -7.96 16.79
CA SER A 227 1.43 -8.49 17.97
C SER A 227 1.71 -7.37 18.97
N SER A 228 1.78 -7.71 20.26
CA SER A 228 2.28 -6.77 21.27
C SER A 228 3.69 -6.30 20.91
N GLY A 229 3.95 -5.00 20.97
CA GLY A 229 5.23 -4.42 20.55
C GLY A 229 5.42 -4.29 19.04
N ALA A 230 4.40 -4.55 18.21
CA ALA A 230 4.48 -4.35 16.77
C ALA A 230 4.84 -2.89 16.43
N LEU A 231 5.53 -2.70 15.30
CA LEU A 231 5.89 -1.38 14.77
C LEU A 231 6.72 -0.53 15.77
N PRO A 232 7.80 -1.06 16.37
CA PRO A 232 8.52 -0.41 17.48
C PRO A 232 9.17 0.93 17.11
N GLN A 233 9.42 1.20 15.83
CA GLN A 233 10.00 2.45 15.34
C GLN A 233 9.02 3.34 14.59
N LEU A 234 7.71 3.05 14.59
CA LEU A 234 6.75 3.86 13.86
C LEU A 234 6.63 5.24 14.49
N GLU A 235 6.92 6.28 13.71
CA GLU A 235 6.89 7.68 14.15
C GLU A 235 5.71 8.43 13.54
N GLN A 236 5.28 8.06 12.33
CA GLN A 236 4.24 8.77 11.56
C GLN A 236 3.19 7.81 11.02
N LEU A 237 1.92 8.08 11.35
CA LEU A 237 0.77 7.32 10.88
C LEU A 237 -0.23 8.24 10.18
N PHE A 238 -0.51 7.96 8.91
CA PHE A 238 -1.48 8.72 8.13
C PHE A 238 -2.73 7.87 7.83
N LEU A 239 -3.88 8.35 8.29
CA LEU A 239 -5.18 7.71 8.23
C LEU A 239 -6.27 8.68 7.70
N GLY A 240 -5.87 9.76 7.05
CA GLY A 240 -6.77 10.80 6.56
C GLY A 240 -7.60 10.38 5.34
N PHE A 241 -8.72 11.06 5.14
CA PHE A 241 -9.68 10.79 4.06
C PHE A 241 -10.11 9.31 3.98
N ASN A 242 -10.51 8.77 5.12
CA ASN A 242 -11.12 7.45 5.23
C ASN A 242 -12.54 7.58 5.83
N HIS A 243 -13.13 6.45 6.20
CA HIS A 243 -14.45 6.34 6.82
C HIS A 243 -14.33 5.87 8.28
N LEU A 244 -13.32 6.36 8.99
CA LEU A 244 -13.13 6.04 10.40
C LEU A 244 -14.13 6.81 11.25
N GLY A 245 -14.75 6.10 12.17
CA GLY A 245 -15.64 6.60 13.22
C GLY A 245 -15.11 6.25 14.62
N PRO A 246 -15.97 6.31 15.64
CA PRO A 246 -15.58 6.07 17.02
C PRO A 246 -14.94 4.70 17.27
N ARG A 247 -15.47 3.62 16.68
CA ARG A 247 -14.95 2.26 16.92
C ARG A 247 -13.58 2.04 16.27
N GLY A 248 -13.29 2.72 15.16
CA GLY A 248 -11.96 2.70 14.55
C GLY A 248 -10.91 3.34 15.46
N VAL A 249 -11.26 4.45 16.13
CA VAL A 249 -10.38 5.09 17.11
C VAL A 249 -10.18 4.22 18.35
N GLU A 250 -11.24 3.55 18.81
CA GLU A 250 -11.15 2.57 19.90
C GLU A 250 -10.20 1.41 19.54
N ALA A 251 -10.32 0.86 18.34
CA ALA A 251 -9.42 -0.19 17.85
C ALA A 251 -7.96 0.28 17.79
N LEU A 252 -7.73 1.50 17.27
CA LEU A 252 -6.40 2.11 17.24
C LEU A 252 -5.83 2.29 18.65
N GLY A 253 -6.63 2.82 19.58
CA GLY A 253 -6.24 3.00 20.96
C GLY A 253 -5.91 1.68 21.66
N SER A 254 -6.71 0.64 21.43
CA SER A 254 -6.45 -0.72 21.93
C SER A 254 -5.11 -1.28 21.43
N ALA A 255 -4.76 -1.06 20.15
CA ALA A 255 -3.46 -1.45 19.62
C ALA A 255 -2.30 -0.69 20.30
N LEU A 256 -2.47 0.61 20.57
CA LEU A 256 -1.45 1.38 21.30
C LEU A 256 -1.31 0.89 22.75
N VAL A 257 -2.43 0.60 23.43
CA VAL A 257 -2.46 0.04 24.79
C VAL A 257 -1.77 -1.32 24.85
N SER A 258 -1.92 -2.16 23.82
CA SER A 258 -1.23 -3.46 23.75
C SER A 258 0.27 -3.35 23.42
N GLY A 259 0.78 -2.12 23.29
CA GLY A 259 2.20 -1.80 23.09
C GLY A 259 2.59 -1.67 21.62
N ALA A 260 1.65 -1.60 20.68
CA ALA A 260 2.00 -1.30 19.29
C ALA A 260 2.40 0.17 19.12
N ALA A 261 3.35 0.43 18.22
CA ALA A 261 3.82 1.77 17.87
C ALA A 261 4.19 2.67 19.08
N PRO A 262 5.03 2.21 20.03
CA PRO A 262 5.39 2.96 21.23
C PRO A 262 6.11 4.29 20.93
N GLY A 263 6.75 4.38 19.76
CA GLY A 263 7.46 5.57 19.28
C GLY A 263 6.61 6.55 18.45
N LEU A 264 5.28 6.38 18.39
CA LEU A 264 4.43 7.18 17.52
C LEU A 264 4.43 8.65 17.93
N LYS A 265 4.84 9.53 17.03
CA LYS A 265 4.97 10.99 17.25
C LYS A 265 3.89 11.78 16.56
N LEU A 266 3.55 11.40 15.32
CA LEU A 266 2.63 12.14 14.45
C LEU A 266 1.49 11.22 13.99
N MET A 267 0.25 11.65 14.24
CA MET A 267 -0.95 10.94 13.79
C MET A 267 -1.84 11.88 12.99
N PHE A 268 -2.17 11.51 11.75
CA PHE A 268 -2.99 12.32 10.87
C PHE A 268 -4.34 11.61 10.62
N LEU A 269 -5.42 12.14 11.19
CA LEU A 269 -6.79 11.58 11.14
C LEU A 269 -7.77 12.50 10.41
N PHE A 270 -7.28 13.46 9.64
CA PHE A 270 -8.11 14.46 8.99
C PHE A 270 -9.14 13.88 8.01
N ALA A 271 -10.28 14.55 7.89
CA ALA A 271 -11.37 14.21 6.99
C ALA A 271 -11.93 12.79 7.17
N ASN A 272 -12.09 12.32 8.41
CA ASN A 272 -12.88 11.14 8.77
C ASN A 272 -14.23 11.58 9.41
N ASP A 273 -14.89 10.69 10.16
CA ASP A 273 -16.20 10.89 10.78
C ASP A 273 -16.18 10.45 12.26
N LEU A 274 -15.12 10.85 12.99
CA LEU A 274 -14.87 10.44 14.38
C LEU A 274 -15.95 10.89 15.37
N GLY A 275 -16.47 12.11 15.20
CA GLY A 275 -17.41 12.74 16.12
C GLY A 275 -16.86 12.94 17.53
N ASP A 276 -17.74 13.37 18.44
CA ASP A 276 -17.41 13.54 19.86
C ASP A 276 -17.02 12.21 20.53
N ALA A 277 -17.73 11.12 20.21
CA ALA A 277 -17.48 9.80 20.79
C ALA A 277 -16.09 9.23 20.42
N GLY A 278 -15.66 9.43 19.17
CA GLY A 278 -14.32 9.03 18.75
C GLY A 278 -13.24 9.84 19.47
N LEU A 279 -13.44 11.16 19.61
CA LEU A 279 -12.48 11.98 20.33
C LEU A 279 -12.44 11.70 21.84
N GLN A 280 -13.57 11.36 22.46
CA GLN A 280 -13.63 10.91 23.85
C GLN A 280 -12.86 9.61 24.06
N SER A 281 -13.00 8.65 23.16
CA SER A 281 -12.24 7.40 23.17
C SER A 281 -10.74 7.70 23.08
N PHE A 282 -10.34 8.54 22.12
CA PHE A 282 -8.96 8.99 21.98
C PHE A 282 -8.44 9.65 23.28
N ALA A 283 -9.22 10.56 23.86
CA ALA A 283 -8.87 11.25 25.10
C ALA A 283 -8.65 10.28 26.27
N ALA A 284 -9.45 9.23 26.39
CA ALA A 284 -9.27 8.20 27.41
C ALA A 284 -7.90 7.51 27.28
N PHE A 285 -7.48 7.13 26.07
CA PHE A 285 -6.16 6.52 25.85
C PHE A 285 -5.00 7.49 26.14
N ILE A 286 -5.16 8.78 25.79
CA ILE A 286 -4.20 9.82 26.15
C ILE A 286 -4.09 9.95 27.67
N ALA A 287 -5.20 9.98 28.39
CA ALA A 287 -5.22 10.07 29.86
C ALA A 287 -4.50 8.89 30.52
N MET A 288 -4.59 7.68 29.94
CA MET A 288 -3.89 6.48 30.40
C MET A 288 -2.37 6.51 30.11
N GLY A 289 -1.86 7.47 29.34
CA GLY A 289 -0.43 7.58 29.04
C GLY A 289 0.09 6.57 28.00
N MET A 290 -0.81 5.98 27.21
CA MET A 290 -0.50 4.86 26.29
C MET A 290 0.13 5.31 24.95
N ALA A 291 0.40 6.60 24.78
CA ALA A 291 1.10 7.17 23.64
C ALA A 291 2.11 8.24 24.11
N PRO A 292 3.17 7.85 24.83
CA PRO A 292 4.04 8.77 25.56
C PRO A 292 4.86 9.71 24.66
N GLU A 293 5.15 9.27 23.43
CA GLU A 293 5.92 10.02 22.44
C GLU A 293 5.05 10.86 21.48
N LEU A 294 3.72 10.83 21.63
CA LEU A 294 2.81 11.48 20.70
C LEU A 294 2.85 13.01 20.85
N GLN A 295 3.26 13.68 19.78
CA GLN A 295 3.50 15.12 19.73
C GLN A 295 2.50 15.87 18.86
N PHE A 296 1.88 15.22 17.88
CA PHE A 296 0.98 15.91 16.94
C PHE A 296 -0.17 15.01 16.54
N VAL A 297 -1.40 15.56 16.58
CA VAL A 297 -2.60 14.87 16.13
C VAL A 297 -3.44 15.82 15.27
N GLU A 298 -3.55 15.50 13.98
CA GLU A 298 -4.43 16.23 13.07
C GLU A 298 -5.83 15.66 13.11
N LEU A 299 -6.81 16.48 13.50
CA LEU A 299 -8.22 16.12 13.65
C LEU A 299 -9.14 16.95 12.75
N PHE A 300 -8.59 17.58 11.71
CA PHE A 300 -9.33 18.43 10.78
C PHE A 300 -10.54 17.68 10.20
N GLY A 301 -11.72 18.32 10.16
CA GLY A 301 -12.87 17.80 9.40
C GLY A 301 -13.49 16.49 9.93
N ASN A 302 -13.55 16.27 11.23
CA ASN A 302 -14.01 15.02 11.88
C ASN A 302 -15.38 15.11 12.58
N ASP A 303 -16.12 16.19 12.38
CA ASP A 303 -17.42 16.44 13.04
C ASP A 303 -17.35 16.46 14.58
N ILE A 304 -16.23 16.94 15.12
CA ILE A 304 -16.02 17.06 16.57
C ILE A 304 -16.78 18.29 17.10
N GLY A 305 -17.48 18.11 18.21
CA GLY A 305 -18.19 19.15 18.95
C GLY A 305 -17.50 19.54 20.27
N ASP A 306 -18.26 20.22 21.14
CA ASP A 306 -17.77 20.63 22.46
C ASP A 306 -17.49 19.44 23.38
N GLY A 307 -18.26 18.35 23.29
CA GLY A 307 -18.13 17.20 24.18
C GLY A 307 -16.78 16.50 24.01
N GLY A 308 -16.36 16.27 22.77
CA GLY A 308 -15.05 15.68 22.47
C GLY A 308 -13.90 16.62 22.81
N ALA A 309 -14.04 17.92 22.49
CA ALA A 309 -13.02 18.91 22.79
C ALA A 309 -12.76 19.07 24.30
N VAL A 310 -13.81 19.05 25.13
CA VAL A 310 -13.68 19.09 26.59
C VAL A 310 -12.99 17.83 27.12
N ALA A 311 -13.42 16.64 26.66
CA ALA A 311 -12.79 15.39 27.09
C ALA A 311 -11.30 15.34 26.79
N LEU A 312 -10.91 15.77 25.57
CA LEU A 312 -9.51 15.88 25.19
C LEU A 312 -8.75 16.88 26.07
N ALA A 313 -9.34 18.04 26.34
CA ALA A 313 -8.72 19.05 27.21
C ALA A 313 -8.44 18.50 28.61
N ASP A 314 -9.38 17.75 29.19
CA ASP A 314 -9.21 17.17 30.52
C ASP A 314 -8.12 16.07 30.52
N ALA A 315 -8.10 15.20 29.50
CA ALA A 315 -7.04 14.20 29.35
C ALA A 315 -5.64 14.83 29.22
N VAL A 316 -5.53 15.88 28.41
CA VAL A 316 -4.27 16.62 28.23
C VAL A 316 -3.82 17.28 29.54
N ARG A 317 -4.74 17.86 30.32
CA ARG A 317 -4.40 18.44 31.63
C ARG A 317 -3.80 17.41 32.59
N VAL A 318 -4.40 16.23 32.67
CA VAL A 318 -3.89 15.13 33.52
C VAL A 318 -2.46 14.77 33.13
N ARG A 319 -2.19 14.65 31.82
CA ARG A 319 -0.85 14.30 31.31
C ARG A 319 0.18 15.42 31.45
N LEU A 320 -0.22 16.68 31.30
CA LEU A 320 0.66 17.83 31.53
C LEU A 320 1.03 17.96 33.01
N ALA A 321 0.10 17.65 33.92
CA ALA A 321 0.32 17.69 35.36
C ALA A 321 1.27 16.58 35.84
N SER A 322 1.22 15.38 35.25
CA SER A 322 2.12 14.28 35.64
C SER A 322 3.55 14.43 35.10
N GLY A 323 3.78 15.26 34.07
CA GLY A 323 5.10 15.44 33.45
C GLY A 323 5.56 14.24 32.61
N GLU A 324 4.75 13.19 32.52
CA GLU A 324 5.06 11.91 31.88
C GLU A 324 4.84 11.90 30.37
N CYS A 325 4.35 12.98 29.78
CA CYS A 325 3.98 13.04 28.38
C CYS A 325 4.64 14.24 27.69
N LYS A 326 5.25 14.00 26.52
CA LYS A 326 5.76 15.05 25.62
C LYS A 326 4.62 15.71 24.83
N VAL A 327 3.47 15.92 25.47
CA VAL A 327 2.25 16.45 24.86
C VAL A 327 2.43 17.94 24.59
N GLY A 328 3.21 18.24 23.55
CA GLY A 328 3.09 19.45 22.75
C GLY A 328 2.03 19.24 21.68
N THR A 329 0.91 18.59 22.02
CA THR A 329 -0.06 18.14 21.04
C THR A 329 -0.79 19.33 20.46
N ILE A 330 -0.26 19.80 19.33
CA ILE A 330 -0.96 20.70 18.45
C ILE A 330 -2.12 19.90 17.88
N PHE A 331 -3.30 20.09 18.47
CA PHE A 331 -4.54 19.59 17.91
C PHE A 331 -5.01 20.56 16.85
N GLN A 332 -4.87 20.19 15.60
CA GLN A 332 -5.50 20.92 14.51
C GLN A 332 -6.91 20.37 14.31
N TYR A 333 -7.91 21.08 14.85
CA TYR A 333 -9.33 20.71 14.77
C TYR A 333 -10.12 21.65 13.85
N TRP A 334 -9.48 22.18 12.80
CA TRP A 334 -10.14 23.06 11.83
C TRP A 334 -11.29 22.30 11.13
N PHE A 335 -12.33 23.02 10.69
CA PHE A 335 -13.51 22.41 10.04
C PHE A 335 -14.22 21.36 10.92
N ASN A 336 -14.21 21.56 12.23
CA ASN A 336 -15.06 20.87 13.19
C ASN A 336 -16.16 21.80 13.72
N ASN A 337 -17.03 21.24 14.56
CA ASN A 337 -18.20 21.90 15.16
C ASN A 337 -17.96 22.28 16.64
N VAL A 338 -16.70 22.55 17.01
CA VAL A 338 -16.34 22.98 18.37
C VAL A 338 -16.84 24.40 18.64
N GLY A 339 -17.73 24.52 19.62
CA GLY A 339 -18.28 25.76 20.14
C GLY A 339 -17.33 26.48 21.10
N MET A 340 -17.80 27.53 21.76
CA MET A 340 -16.97 28.33 22.67
C MET A 340 -16.50 27.52 23.88
N ARG A 341 -17.35 26.62 24.40
CA ARG A 341 -17.05 25.80 25.59
C ARG A 341 -15.86 24.88 25.35
N GLY A 342 -15.85 24.15 24.24
CA GLY A 342 -14.74 23.26 23.88
C GLY A 342 -13.44 24.00 23.64
N ARG A 343 -13.51 25.15 22.95
CA ARG A 343 -12.32 26.00 22.71
C ARG A 343 -11.73 26.57 24.00
N LEU A 344 -12.57 27.03 24.93
CA LEU A 344 -12.12 27.51 26.23
C LEU A 344 -11.46 26.38 27.03
N ALA A 345 -12.05 25.18 27.01
CA ALA A 345 -11.48 24.01 27.69
C ALA A 345 -10.08 23.68 27.17
N LEU A 346 -9.92 23.57 25.85
CA LEU A 346 -8.63 23.32 25.19
C LEU A 346 -7.62 24.45 25.48
N SER A 347 -8.05 25.72 25.44
CA SER A 347 -7.17 26.85 25.75
C SER A 347 -6.66 26.80 27.18
N ALA A 348 -7.55 26.50 28.13
CA ALA A 348 -7.19 26.37 29.53
C ALA A 348 -6.24 25.17 29.77
N ALA A 349 -6.38 24.08 29.02
CA ALA A 349 -5.45 22.95 29.09
C ALA A 349 -4.03 23.32 28.64
N VAL A 350 -3.88 24.07 27.55
CA VAL A 350 -2.57 24.43 26.96
C VAL A 350 -1.87 25.55 27.76
N LYS A 351 -2.63 26.48 28.37
CA LYS A 351 -2.08 27.57 29.20
C LYS A 351 -1.29 27.10 30.43
N ILE A 352 -1.43 25.83 30.83
CA ILE A 352 -0.76 25.26 32.01
C ILE A 352 0.76 25.08 31.77
N LYS A 353 1.30 25.15 30.53
CA LYS A 353 2.76 24.97 30.36
C LYS A 353 3.56 25.74 29.28
N ASN A 354 3.02 26.42 28.24
CA ASN A 354 3.92 26.96 27.18
C ASN A 354 3.74 28.44 26.76
N ARG A 355 4.86 29.18 26.83
CA ARG A 355 5.11 30.47 26.16
C ARG A 355 5.39 30.23 24.66
N ALA A 356 4.50 30.71 23.80
CA ALA A 356 4.75 31.20 22.42
C ALA A 356 4.54 30.33 21.15
N PRO A 357 5.10 29.13 20.88
CA PRO A 357 4.95 28.52 19.54
C PRO A 357 3.55 27.93 19.23
N ASP A 358 2.96 27.18 20.17
CA ASP A 358 1.70 26.48 19.93
C ASP A 358 0.47 27.38 20.06
N PHE A 359 0.60 28.51 20.79
CA PHE A 359 -0.48 29.47 20.99
C PHE A 359 -0.96 30.08 19.67
N VAL A 360 -0.05 30.35 18.72
CA VAL A 360 -0.40 30.97 17.43
C VAL A 360 -1.21 29.99 16.58
N GLN A 361 -0.81 28.71 16.48
CA GLN A 361 -1.58 27.71 15.74
C GLN A 361 -2.93 27.42 16.40
N PHE A 362 -2.97 27.35 17.73
CA PHE A 362 -4.20 27.22 18.49
C PHE A 362 -5.14 28.43 18.27
N PHE A 363 -4.60 29.66 18.32
CA PHE A 363 -5.35 30.88 18.09
C PHE A 363 -5.87 30.97 16.65
N LEU A 364 -5.04 30.65 15.65
CA LEU A 364 -5.45 30.57 14.25
C LEU A 364 -6.57 29.54 14.04
N SER A 365 -6.47 28.36 14.67
CA SER A 365 -7.53 27.35 14.64
C SER A 365 -8.84 27.85 15.25
N ASN A 366 -8.77 28.52 16.40
CA ASN A 366 -9.94 29.12 17.04
C ASN A 366 -10.57 30.24 16.23
N PHE A 367 -9.75 31.08 15.62
CA PHE A 367 -10.18 32.19 14.79
C PHE A 367 -10.90 31.70 13.54
N VAL A 368 -10.31 30.73 12.82
CA VAL A 368 -10.94 30.06 11.67
C VAL A 368 -12.26 29.42 12.08
N ASN A 369 -12.30 28.62 13.15
CA ASN A 369 -13.53 27.99 13.59
C ASN A 369 -14.60 28.99 14.08
N ALA A 370 -14.24 30.21 14.47
CA ALA A 370 -15.17 31.27 14.87
C ALA A 370 -15.76 32.00 13.65
N LEU A 371 -14.96 32.19 12.61
CA LEU A 371 -15.34 32.98 11.44
C LEU A 371 -16.20 32.22 10.43
N PHE A 372 -16.13 30.90 10.38
CA PHE A 372 -16.86 30.11 9.37
C PHE A 372 -18.16 29.51 9.93
N PRO A 373 -19.35 29.91 9.41
CA PRO A 373 -20.65 29.32 9.77
C PRO A 373 -20.70 27.82 9.48
N ARG A 374 -21.52 27.07 10.23
CA ARG A 374 -21.64 25.60 10.11
C ARG A 374 -21.95 25.13 8.68
N ALA A 375 -22.89 25.77 8.00
CA ALA A 375 -23.25 25.43 6.62
C ALA A 375 -22.09 25.61 5.64
N LEU A 376 -21.25 26.65 5.84
CA LEU A 376 -20.08 26.88 5.01
C LEU A 376 -18.98 25.85 5.28
N LYS A 377 -18.79 25.44 6.54
CA LYS A 377 -17.86 24.36 6.92
C LYS A 377 -18.29 23.00 6.37
N GLU A 378 -19.58 22.66 6.46
CA GLU A 378 -20.13 21.42 5.90
C GLU A 378 -20.05 21.42 4.37
N GLY A 379 -20.36 22.55 3.73
CA GLY A 379 -20.17 22.76 2.28
C GLY A 379 -18.71 22.59 1.87
N SER A 380 -17.77 23.30 2.50
CA SER A 380 -16.35 23.18 2.23
C SER A 380 -15.79 21.78 2.54
N LYS A 381 -16.23 21.11 3.62
CA LYS A 381 -15.83 19.70 3.92
C LYS A 381 -16.31 18.77 2.81
N ARG A 382 -17.58 18.89 2.39
CA ARG A 382 -18.15 18.09 1.30
C ARG A 382 -17.45 18.37 -0.01
N THR A 383 -17.25 19.64 -0.37
CA THR A 383 -16.53 20.04 -1.59
C THR A 383 -15.08 19.60 -1.55
N PHE A 384 -14.36 19.75 -0.44
CA PHE A 384 -12.97 19.33 -0.32
C PHE A 384 -12.82 17.81 -0.37
N LYS A 385 -13.68 17.04 0.35
CA LYS A 385 -13.72 15.58 0.20
C LYS A 385 -14.06 15.22 -1.25
N HIS A 386 -15.11 15.81 -1.83
CA HIS A 386 -15.54 15.55 -3.20
C HIS A 386 -14.45 15.89 -4.22
N GLU A 387 -13.78 17.03 -4.11
CA GLU A 387 -12.67 17.45 -4.99
C GLU A 387 -11.44 16.58 -4.80
N ALA A 388 -11.11 16.19 -3.57
CA ALA A 388 -9.98 15.29 -3.32
C ALA A 388 -10.25 13.88 -3.89
N TYR A 389 -11.43 13.31 -3.62
CA TYR A 389 -11.86 12.04 -4.21
C TYR A 389 -12.06 12.15 -5.73
N SER A 390 -12.59 13.27 -6.24
CA SER A 390 -12.77 13.51 -7.68
C SER A 390 -11.44 13.77 -8.37
N TYR A 391 -10.46 14.37 -7.72
CA TYR A 391 -9.11 14.50 -8.25
C TYR A 391 -8.46 13.13 -8.36
N LEU A 392 -8.55 12.29 -7.33
CA LEU A 392 -8.07 10.91 -7.38
C LEU A 392 -8.81 10.08 -8.44
N HIS A 393 -10.13 10.21 -8.51
CA HIS A 393 -10.96 9.52 -9.49
C HIS A 393 -10.69 10.06 -10.90
N ALA A 394 -10.61 11.37 -11.09
CA ALA A 394 -10.32 12.00 -12.38
C ALA A 394 -8.86 11.85 -12.79
N GLU A 395 -7.92 11.58 -11.88
CA GLU A 395 -6.54 11.20 -12.19
C GLU A 395 -6.49 9.74 -12.60
N TYR A 396 -7.20 8.87 -11.89
CA TYR A 396 -7.51 7.50 -12.31
C TYR A 396 -8.20 7.46 -13.70
N HIS A 397 -9.01 8.49 -14.05
CA HIS A 397 -9.71 8.61 -15.34
C HIS A 397 -9.07 9.59 -16.35
N ARG A 398 -8.04 10.39 -16.02
CA ARG A 398 -7.43 11.34 -16.99
C ARG A 398 -6.70 10.58 -18.09
N ASP A 399 -6.15 9.42 -17.74
CA ASP A 399 -5.62 8.43 -18.66
C ASP A 399 -6.69 7.84 -19.60
N HIS A 400 -7.98 7.87 -19.22
CA HIS A 400 -9.09 7.46 -20.09
C HIS A 400 -9.42 8.49 -21.18
N HIS A 401 -9.40 9.80 -20.88
CA HIS A 401 -9.76 10.84 -21.86
C HIS A 401 -8.63 11.23 -22.82
N ALA A 402 -7.36 11.06 -22.43
CA ALA A 402 -6.23 11.22 -23.35
C ALA A 402 -6.27 10.17 -24.49
N ARG A 403 -6.93 9.02 -24.28
CA ARG A 403 -7.17 7.99 -25.31
C ARG A 403 -8.32 8.34 -26.25
N SER A 404 -9.46 8.85 -25.76
CA SER A 404 -10.59 9.14 -26.68
C SER A 404 -10.25 10.18 -27.76
N LYS A 405 -9.36 11.14 -27.46
CA LYS A 405 -8.86 12.09 -28.47
C LYS A 405 -7.81 11.48 -29.42
N ARG A 406 -7.04 10.48 -28.98
CA ARG A 406 -6.08 9.77 -29.83
C ARG A 406 -6.75 8.73 -30.72
N ASP A 407 -7.73 8.00 -30.22
CA ASP A 407 -8.50 7.02 -30.99
C ASP A 407 -9.33 7.71 -32.09
N LEU A 408 -9.90 8.90 -31.81
CA LEU A 408 -10.54 9.75 -32.83
C LEU A 408 -9.57 10.28 -33.90
N LEU A 409 -8.28 10.39 -33.60
CA LEU A 409 -7.24 10.83 -34.55
C LEU A 409 -6.68 9.66 -35.37
N VAL A 410 -6.68 8.44 -34.82
CA VAL A 410 -6.26 7.21 -35.51
C VAL A 410 -7.35 6.71 -36.46
N ASP A 411 -8.63 6.72 -36.04
CA ASP A 411 -9.77 6.39 -36.91
C ASP A 411 -9.94 7.38 -38.09
N ALA A 412 -9.54 8.64 -37.89
CA ALA A 412 -9.53 9.64 -38.97
C ALA A 412 -8.40 9.43 -40.00
N GLN A 413 -7.35 8.66 -39.66
CA GLN A 413 -6.25 8.31 -40.57
C GLN A 413 -6.47 6.96 -41.28
N GLU A 414 -7.36 6.10 -40.77
CA GLU A 414 -7.68 4.79 -41.37
C GLU A 414 -8.95 4.78 -42.24
N ALA A 415 -9.58 5.93 -42.52
CA ALA A 415 -10.65 6.01 -43.50
C ALA A 415 -10.06 5.92 -44.94
N PRO A 416 -10.29 4.82 -45.70
CA PRO A 416 -9.84 4.75 -47.08
C PRO A 416 -10.71 5.69 -47.94
N GLY A 417 -10.06 6.68 -48.54
CA GLY A 417 -10.66 7.51 -49.59
C GLY A 417 -11.08 6.66 -50.78
N HIS A 418 -12.38 6.39 -50.91
CA HIS A 418 -12.97 6.02 -52.19
C HIS A 418 -13.33 7.30 -52.94
N LEU A 419 -12.38 7.76 -53.76
CA LEU A 419 -12.63 8.67 -54.89
C LEU A 419 -12.22 7.96 -56.18
N SER A 420 -13.24 7.80 -57.04
CA SER A 420 -13.27 7.62 -58.49
C SER A 420 -12.44 6.52 -59.17
N ARG A 421 -13.17 5.62 -59.86
CA ARG A 421 -13.42 5.75 -61.30
C ARG A 421 -14.82 5.29 -61.66
#